data_AF-A0A7Y3KAW6-F1
#
_entry.id   AF-A0A7Y3KAW6-F1
#
_cell.length_a   1.000
_cell.length_b   1.000
_cell.length_c   1.000
_cell.angle_alpha   90.00
_cell.angle_beta   90.00
_cell.angle_gamma   90.00
#
_symmetry.space_group_name_H-M   'P 1'
#
loop_
_entity.id
_entity.type
_entity.pdbx_description
1 polymer ?
#
loop_
_entity_poly.entity_id
_entity_poly.type
_entity_poly.pdbx_seq_one_letter_code
_entity_poly.pdbx_strand_id
1 'polypeptide(L)'
;MIKVAMIGAGSVVFSRNLTGDILSFPEFRNASFSYMDIDRDRLEVGAALCRKISKSIEAKPKIDYTTNRRKALEGADFVINMVQIGGFNSTLVDFEIPRKYGLNFTIADTTGPGGLFRALRTYPMLTGLCRDMMEVCPRATLLNYSNPMSMNMQTIYRTSNIHAVGLCHSVQGTFDQLMGYIGEKPEEVAFLCAGINHMAFYLKLEKDGVDLYPRLFAAMQRPEVYASNKVRFEMMKVLGHFVTESSEHNAEYNPYFIPRGPDAIKKYDVPIDEYLRRCDGIVDEFARLKAMTKTNVPMQHHRSHEYGSAIIHSIVTGRPRVVYGNMPNRGAISNLPATAIAEVPTLVDRSGLQITTVGDLPPQLIAYMQPHVSQHELFIRAAMEGKREHVYQAAMFDPLTAATLSLDRIVELCDEMIAAHGNLLPKLNHPKLIATSGRTFGAVNARDLRRSWDAVHRRQHETAIQNWHLIGPFKIPEQSTRPLRVKTPVESKAWLGQDGKVAIKESFRAADVIFKWKKSTADHRGFVNLSSELGAVESVIGYGYTTYSSVHPRDTQLRCGSDDGIAIWLNGKLIHENNVNREFSPDQDVVPIHLNAGENHIVVKIHNNRAGWGFGVSIDKPNF
;
A
#
# COMPACT_ATOMS: atom_id res chain seq x y z
N MET A 1 12.02 30.79 9.65
CA MET A 1 10.81 29.94 9.65
C MET A 1 10.79 29.22 8.32
N ILE A 2 10.73 27.89 8.31
CA ILE A 2 10.71 27.14 7.05
C ILE A 2 9.34 27.19 6.38
N LYS A 3 9.31 27.16 5.05
CA LYS A 3 8.10 26.94 4.23
C LYS A 3 8.20 25.61 3.49
N VAL A 4 7.19 24.76 3.65
CA VAL A 4 7.07 23.46 2.97
C VAL A 4 5.86 23.48 2.03
N ALA A 5 6.09 23.29 0.73
CA ALA A 5 5.03 23.10 -0.25
C ALA A 5 4.67 21.61 -0.36
N MET A 6 3.40 21.26 -0.16
CA MET A 6 2.89 19.90 -0.22
C MET A 6 2.12 19.72 -1.53
N ILE A 7 2.75 19.12 -2.55
CA ILE A 7 2.15 18.89 -3.88
C ILE A 7 1.48 17.50 -3.90
N GLY A 8 0.19 17.45 -4.22
CA GLY A 8 -0.64 16.26 -4.01
C GLY A 8 -1.15 16.14 -2.57
N ALA A 9 -1.40 17.26 -1.90
CA ALA A 9 -1.83 17.31 -0.51
C ALA A 9 -3.23 16.71 -0.26
N GLY A 10 -3.95 16.34 -1.32
CA GLY A 10 -5.19 15.56 -1.23
C GLY A 10 -4.97 14.10 -0.84
N SER A 11 -3.72 13.64 -0.73
CA SER A 11 -3.36 12.44 0.04
C SER A 11 -3.44 12.75 1.54
N VAL A 12 -4.66 12.78 2.07
CA VAL A 12 -4.99 13.34 3.39
C VAL A 12 -4.24 12.65 4.52
N VAL A 13 -4.18 11.31 4.53
CA VAL A 13 -3.47 10.53 5.56
C VAL A 13 -1.98 10.86 5.55
N PHE A 14 -1.38 10.86 4.37
CA PHE A 14 0.05 11.03 4.22
C PHE A 14 0.50 12.47 4.51
N SER A 15 -0.23 13.46 3.97
CA SER A 15 0.01 14.89 4.23
C SER A 15 -0.11 15.22 5.72
N ARG A 16 -1.08 14.59 6.38
CA ARG A 16 -1.29 14.70 7.83
C ARG A 16 -0.11 14.15 8.62
N ASN A 17 0.35 12.95 8.29
CA ASN A 17 1.46 12.30 9.01
C ASN A 17 2.74 13.13 8.88
N LEU A 18 3.15 13.49 7.66
CA LEU A 18 4.37 14.27 7.42
C LEU A 18 4.33 15.64 8.08
N THR A 19 3.17 16.31 8.06
CA THR A 19 3.01 17.60 8.74
C THR A 19 3.15 17.46 10.25
N GLY A 20 2.52 16.43 10.84
CA GLY A 20 2.71 16.10 12.25
C GLY A 20 4.18 15.81 12.59
N ASP A 21 4.87 15.01 11.77
CA ASP A 21 6.26 14.64 12.01
C ASP A 21 7.19 15.84 11.97
N ILE A 22 7.01 16.73 10.99
CA ILE A 22 7.75 17.99 10.89
C ILE A 22 7.48 18.85 12.13
N LEU A 23 6.22 19.04 12.51
CA LEU A 23 5.83 19.87 13.64
C LEU A 23 6.24 19.32 15.01
N SER A 24 6.48 18.01 15.11
CA SER A 24 6.96 17.40 16.35
C SER A 24 8.42 17.75 16.68
N PHE A 25 9.17 18.34 15.74
CA PHE A 25 10.45 18.96 16.04
C PHE A 25 10.23 20.36 16.66
N PRO A 26 10.82 20.67 17.83
CA PRO A 26 10.65 21.98 18.48
C PRO A 26 10.98 23.18 17.59
N GLU A 27 11.99 23.05 16.74
CA GLU A 27 12.47 24.07 15.79
C GLU A 27 11.43 24.44 14.73
N PHE A 28 10.46 23.56 14.47
CA PHE A 28 9.50 23.68 13.37
C PHE A 28 8.07 23.91 13.83
N ARG A 29 7.81 24.11 15.13
CA ARG A 29 6.46 24.36 15.67
C ARG A 29 5.71 25.53 15.01
N ASN A 30 6.43 26.47 14.40
CA ASN A 30 5.86 27.61 13.68
C ASN A 30 6.06 27.52 12.16
N ALA A 31 6.36 26.35 11.59
CA ALA A 31 6.57 26.18 10.15
C ALA A 31 5.35 26.60 9.32
N SER A 32 5.59 27.04 8.09
CA SER A 32 4.56 27.36 7.12
C SER A 32 4.38 26.19 6.15
N PHE A 33 3.13 25.84 5.86
CA PHE A 33 2.78 24.81 4.88
C PHE A 33 1.88 25.40 3.80
N SER A 34 2.16 25.06 2.54
CA SER A 34 1.28 25.38 1.42
C SER A 34 0.79 24.09 0.77
N TYR A 35 -0.49 23.78 0.97
CA TYR A 35 -1.10 22.56 0.46
C TYR A 35 -1.60 22.80 -0.95
N MET A 36 -1.22 21.92 -1.87
CA MET A 36 -1.64 22.00 -3.25
C MET A 36 -2.15 20.67 -3.76
N ASP A 37 -3.34 20.72 -4.37
CA ASP A 37 -3.99 19.62 -5.05
C ASP A 37 -4.98 20.20 -6.07
N ILE A 38 -5.44 19.38 -7.00
CA ILE A 38 -6.52 19.74 -7.93
C ILE A 38 -7.90 19.56 -7.28
N ASP A 39 -8.00 18.72 -6.24
CA ASP A 39 -9.22 18.45 -5.49
C ASP A 39 -9.34 19.38 -4.27
N ARG A 40 -10.25 20.36 -4.37
CA ARG A 40 -10.50 21.33 -3.30
C ARG A 40 -11.08 20.72 -2.03
N ASP A 41 -11.95 19.72 -2.16
CA ASP A 41 -12.59 19.09 -1.00
C ASP A 41 -11.54 18.34 -0.17
N ARG A 42 -10.66 17.60 -0.84
CA ARG A 42 -9.53 16.94 -0.19
C ARG A 42 -8.57 17.91 0.50
N LEU A 43 -8.30 19.07 -0.12
CA LEU A 43 -7.48 20.12 0.49
C LEU A 43 -8.08 20.67 1.78
N GLU A 44 -9.38 20.97 1.78
CA GLU A 44 -10.09 21.50 2.94
C GLU A 44 -10.09 20.50 4.10
N VAL A 45 -10.32 19.22 3.81
CA VAL A 45 -10.21 18.13 4.79
C VAL A 45 -8.79 17.99 5.33
N GLY A 46 -7.79 17.94 4.45
CA GLY A 46 -6.38 17.84 4.83
C GLY A 46 -5.93 18.98 5.76
N ALA A 47 -6.25 20.22 5.39
CA ALA A 47 -5.93 21.39 6.19
C ALA A 47 -6.64 21.36 7.57
N ALA A 48 -7.90 20.94 7.63
CA ALA A 48 -8.65 20.83 8.88
C ALA A 48 -8.03 19.80 9.84
N LEU A 49 -7.66 18.62 9.35
CA LEU A 49 -7.02 17.57 10.17
C LEU A 49 -5.65 17.99 10.66
N CYS A 50 -4.86 18.68 9.84
CA CYS A 50 -3.53 19.13 10.23
C CYS A 50 -3.60 20.21 11.32
N ARG A 51 -4.61 21.11 11.26
CA ARG A 51 -4.88 22.05 12.37
C ARG A 51 -5.26 21.32 13.66
N LYS A 52 -6.00 20.21 13.59
CA LYS A 52 -6.32 19.40 14.79
C LYS A 52 -5.08 18.76 15.40
N ILE A 53 -4.21 18.16 14.58
CA ILE A 53 -2.94 17.58 15.05
C ILE A 53 -1.99 18.65 15.59
N SER A 54 -1.94 19.83 14.97
CA SER A 54 -1.09 20.93 15.45
C SER A 54 -1.43 21.32 16.90
N LYS A 55 -2.72 21.26 17.27
CA LYS A 55 -3.16 21.52 18.65
C LYS A 55 -2.63 20.47 19.65
N SER A 56 -2.58 19.19 19.29
CA SER A 56 -2.09 18.14 20.19
C SER A 56 -0.58 18.14 20.37
N ILE A 57 0.16 18.75 19.44
CA ILE A 57 1.63 18.93 19.50
C ILE A 57 2.00 20.30 20.10
N GLU A 58 1.03 21.14 20.45
CA GLU A 58 1.23 22.53 20.90
C GLU A 58 2.02 23.38 19.86
N ALA A 59 1.81 23.10 18.58
CA ALA A 59 2.40 23.81 17.46
C ALA A 59 1.45 24.89 16.92
N LYS A 60 2.01 25.95 16.33
CA LYS A 60 1.29 27.08 15.72
C LYS A 60 1.72 27.29 14.25
N PRO A 61 1.53 26.30 13.38
CA PRO A 61 1.88 26.45 11.97
C PRO A 61 0.98 27.43 11.24
N LYS A 62 1.51 28.01 10.17
CA LYS A 62 0.70 28.66 9.14
C LYS A 62 0.34 27.61 8.09
N ILE A 63 -0.95 27.38 7.84
CA ILE A 63 -1.43 26.40 6.85
C ILE A 63 -2.33 27.09 5.83
N ASP A 64 -1.77 27.30 4.64
CA ASP A 64 -2.48 27.79 3.46
C ASP A 64 -2.75 26.63 2.49
N TYR A 65 -3.82 26.71 1.69
CA TYR A 65 -4.08 25.74 0.63
C TYR A 65 -4.51 26.44 -0.66
N THR A 66 -4.19 25.83 -1.81
CA THR A 66 -4.48 26.40 -3.13
C THR A 66 -4.55 25.31 -4.19
N THR A 67 -5.28 25.55 -5.28
CA THR A 67 -5.24 24.71 -6.48
C THR A 67 -4.18 25.18 -7.49
N ASN A 68 -3.48 26.29 -7.21
CA ASN A 68 -2.44 26.84 -8.07
C ASN A 68 -1.05 26.37 -7.61
N ARG A 69 -0.41 25.52 -8.42
CA ARG A 69 0.92 24.96 -8.14
C ARG A 69 1.99 26.04 -7.92
N ARG A 70 2.06 27.05 -8.79
CA ARG A 70 3.08 28.11 -8.68
C ARG A 70 2.94 28.90 -7.38
N LYS A 71 1.72 29.28 -7.02
CA LYS A 71 1.43 29.96 -5.74
C LYS A 71 1.86 29.13 -4.52
N ALA A 72 1.71 27.80 -4.58
CA ALA A 72 2.15 26.94 -3.49
C ALA A 72 3.68 26.91 -3.35
N LEU A 73 4.38 26.87 -4.50
CA LEU A 73 5.84 26.76 -4.59
C LEU A 73 6.58 28.07 -4.24
N GLU A 74 5.99 29.23 -4.49
CA GLU A 74 6.63 30.55 -4.29
C GLU A 74 7.35 30.68 -2.94
N GLY A 75 8.68 30.80 -2.95
CA GLY A 75 9.47 30.96 -1.72
C GLY A 75 9.46 29.76 -0.77
N ALA A 76 9.13 28.55 -1.24
CA ALA A 76 9.28 27.32 -0.46
C ALA A 76 10.78 26.99 -0.25
N ASP A 77 11.10 26.46 0.93
CA ASP A 77 12.43 25.89 1.23
C ASP A 77 12.47 24.39 0.93
N PHE A 78 11.33 23.73 1.04
CA PHE A 78 11.15 22.31 0.76
C PHE A 78 9.87 22.08 -0.02
N VAL A 79 9.91 21.12 -0.95
CA VAL A 79 8.75 20.69 -1.72
C VAL A 79 8.59 19.19 -1.51
N ILE A 80 7.43 18.75 -1.04
CA ILE A 80 7.09 17.33 -0.90
C ILE A 80 6.10 16.97 -2.00
N ASN A 81 6.46 16.04 -2.88
CA ASN A 81 5.60 15.59 -3.98
C ASN A 81 5.00 14.20 -3.69
N MET A 82 3.68 14.10 -3.70
CA MET A 82 2.90 12.93 -3.28
C MET A 82 1.71 12.66 -4.20
N VAL A 83 1.79 13.10 -5.45
CA VAL A 83 0.71 12.93 -6.44
C VAL A 83 0.52 11.49 -6.89
N GLN A 84 -0.68 11.20 -7.42
CA GLN A 84 -0.97 10.03 -8.23
C GLN A 84 -1.76 10.47 -9.47
N ILE A 85 -1.08 10.58 -10.62
CA ILE A 85 -1.70 11.08 -11.84
C ILE A 85 -2.72 10.07 -12.38
N GLY A 86 -3.96 10.54 -12.53
CA GLY A 86 -5.11 9.74 -12.98
C GLY A 86 -5.84 8.97 -11.86
N GLY A 87 -5.27 8.92 -10.65
CA GLY A 87 -5.87 8.27 -9.48
C GLY A 87 -6.33 6.83 -9.73
N PHE A 88 -7.42 6.43 -9.07
CA PHE A 88 -7.96 5.08 -9.19
C PHE A 88 -8.46 4.75 -10.62
N ASN A 89 -8.99 5.74 -11.34
CA ASN A 89 -9.49 5.50 -12.70
C ASN A 89 -8.38 5.04 -13.67
N SER A 90 -7.22 5.70 -13.66
CA SER A 90 -6.09 5.24 -14.47
C SER A 90 -5.48 3.95 -13.92
N THR A 91 -5.54 3.73 -12.61
CA THR A 91 -5.10 2.45 -12.01
C THR A 91 -5.95 1.29 -12.53
N LEU A 92 -7.26 1.45 -12.66
CA LEU A 92 -8.11 0.42 -13.30
C LEU A 92 -7.68 0.17 -14.75
N VAL A 93 -7.33 1.19 -15.53
CA VAL A 93 -6.79 1.00 -16.88
C VAL A 93 -5.50 0.18 -16.85
N ASP A 94 -4.60 0.49 -15.90
CA ASP A 94 -3.31 -0.19 -15.73
C ASP A 94 -3.44 -1.68 -15.35
N PHE A 95 -4.59 -2.11 -14.80
CA PHE A 95 -4.87 -3.51 -14.48
C PHE A 95 -5.75 -4.20 -15.54
N GLU A 96 -6.85 -3.57 -15.92
CA GLU A 96 -7.88 -4.18 -16.77
C GLU A 96 -7.39 -4.42 -18.20
N ILE A 97 -6.57 -3.51 -18.75
CA ILE A 97 -6.04 -3.71 -20.11
C ILE A 97 -5.03 -4.87 -20.12
N PRO A 98 -3.95 -4.88 -19.31
CA PRO A 98 -3.04 -6.03 -19.26
C PRO A 98 -3.73 -7.36 -18.97
N ARG A 99 -4.76 -7.37 -18.13
CA ARG A 99 -5.54 -8.59 -17.82
C ARG A 99 -6.16 -9.23 -19.07
N LYS A 100 -6.62 -8.44 -20.06
CA LYS A 100 -7.11 -8.97 -21.35
C LYS A 100 -6.06 -9.76 -22.13
N TYR A 101 -4.79 -9.54 -21.84
CA TYR A 101 -3.66 -10.20 -22.47
C TYR A 101 -3.16 -11.40 -21.64
N GLY A 102 -3.74 -11.65 -20.46
CA GLY A 102 -3.30 -12.68 -19.52
C GLY A 102 -2.21 -12.21 -18.55
N LEU A 103 -1.89 -10.91 -18.53
CA LEU A 103 -0.90 -10.33 -17.64
C LEU A 103 -1.59 -9.78 -16.39
N ASN A 104 -1.35 -10.42 -15.25
CA ASN A 104 -1.93 -10.06 -13.96
C ASN A 104 -0.86 -9.49 -13.03
N PHE A 105 -1.26 -8.63 -12.10
CA PHE A 105 -0.37 -7.96 -11.16
C PHE A 105 -0.89 -8.06 -9.73
N THR A 106 -0.02 -7.79 -8.77
CA THR A 106 -0.42 -7.54 -7.39
C THR A 106 -0.59 -6.03 -7.17
N ILE A 107 0.40 -5.24 -7.61
CA ILE A 107 0.49 -3.81 -7.32
C ILE A 107 0.48 -2.94 -8.58
N ALA A 108 1.26 -3.28 -9.59
CA ALA A 108 1.39 -2.56 -10.87
C ALA A 108 1.68 -1.05 -10.75
N ASP A 109 2.19 -0.59 -9.61
CA ASP A 109 2.40 0.84 -9.33
C ASP A 109 3.82 1.31 -9.68
N THR A 110 4.77 0.38 -9.85
CA THR A 110 6.19 0.68 -10.05
C THR A 110 6.87 -0.09 -11.18
N THR A 111 6.48 -1.35 -11.44
CA THR A 111 7.07 -2.19 -12.49
C THR A 111 6.01 -2.65 -13.51
N GLY A 112 6.48 -3.29 -14.58
CA GLY A 112 5.65 -3.79 -15.66
C GLY A 112 4.92 -2.70 -16.45
N PRO A 113 4.03 -3.08 -17.37
CA PRO A 113 3.25 -2.14 -18.17
C PRO A 113 2.43 -1.17 -17.31
N GLY A 114 1.88 -1.61 -16.16
CA GLY A 114 1.18 -0.71 -15.25
C GLY A 114 2.09 0.41 -14.71
N GLY A 115 3.25 0.04 -14.15
CA GLY A 115 4.23 0.99 -13.65
C GLY A 115 4.81 1.89 -14.75
N LEU A 116 5.15 1.31 -15.90
CA LEU A 116 5.67 2.05 -17.06
C LEU A 116 4.68 3.14 -17.53
N PHE A 117 3.40 2.79 -17.72
CA PHE A 117 2.41 3.76 -18.14
C PHE A 117 2.08 4.77 -17.05
N ARG A 118 2.15 4.39 -15.78
CA ARG A 118 2.07 5.35 -14.67
C ARG A 118 3.21 6.36 -14.70
N ALA A 119 4.45 5.94 -14.96
CA ALA A 119 5.58 6.85 -15.14
C ALA A 119 5.37 7.79 -16.34
N LEU A 120 4.93 7.26 -17.49
CA LEU A 120 4.62 8.06 -18.67
C LEU A 120 3.54 9.11 -18.39
N ARG A 121 2.48 8.78 -17.65
CA ARG A 121 1.47 9.77 -17.22
C ARG A 121 2.02 10.82 -16.27
N THR A 122 3.01 10.45 -15.45
CA THR A 122 3.57 11.31 -14.41
C THR A 122 4.61 12.28 -14.98
N TYR A 123 5.29 11.91 -16.06
CA TYR A 123 6.33 12.69 -16.71
C TYR A 123 5.92 14.15 -17.05
N PRO A 124 4.79 14.44 -17.71
CA PRO A 124 4.38 15.82 -18.00
C PRO A 124 4.16 16.67 -16.74
N MET A 125 3.67 16.05 -15.66
CA MET A 125 3.46 16.76 -14.40
C MET A 125 4.81 17.09 -13.75
N LEU A 126 5.71 16.11 -13.62
CA LEU A 126 7.01 16.30 -12.97
C LEU A 126 7.89 17.30 -13.72
N THR A 127 7.92 17.26 -15.05
CA THR A 127 8.64 18.25 -15.85
C THR A 127 8.09 19.67 -15.62
N GLY A 128 6.77 19.81 -15.56
CA GLY A 128 6.11 21.08 -15.22
C GLY A 128 6.38 21.56 -13.80
N LEU A 129 6.38 20.64 -12.82
CA LEU A 129 6.74 20.92 -11.43
C LEU A 129 8.19 21.41 -11.34
N CYS A 130 9.13 20.71 -11.99
CA CYS A 130 10.53 21.08 -11.97
C CYS A 130 10.77 22.44 -12.63
N ARG A 131 10.13 22.73 -13.77
CA ARG A 131 10.20 24.05 -14.38
C ARG A 131 9.71 25.15 -13.43
N ASP A 132 8.54 24.96 -12.82
CA ASP A 132 8.00 25.95 -11.89
C ASP A 132 8.91 26.14 -10.67
N MET A 133 9.46 25.06 -10.10
CA MET A 133 10.41 25.14 -8.98
C MET A 133 11.68 25.91 -9.34
N MET A 134 12.28 25.66 -10.51
CA MET A 134 13.47 26.41 -10.96
C MET A 134 13.18 27.91 -11.11
N GLU A 135 11.94 28.31 -11.40
CA GLU A 135 11.56 29.71 -11.54
C GLU A 135 11.20 30.38 -10.21
N VAL A 136 10.43 29.72 -9.33
CA VAL A 136 9.83 30.38 -8.15
C VAL A 136 10.40 29.94 -6.81
N CYS A 137 11.16 28.85 -6.76
CA CYS A 137 11.86 28.37 -5.55
C CYS A 137 13.12 27.55 -5.89
N PRO A 138 14.09 28.10 -6.65
CA PRO A 138 15.22 27.32 -7.19
C PRO A 138 16.16 26.72 -6.14
N ARG A 139 16.11 27.20 -4.88
CA ARG A 139 16.90 26.66 -3.77
C ARG A 139 16.20 25.56 -2.99
N ALA A 140 14.93 25.29 -3.28
CA ALA A 140 14.16 24.32 -2.53
C ALA A 140 14.65 22.90 -2.79
N THR A 141 14.65 22.06 -1.76
CA THR A 141 14.87 20.61 -1.94
C THR A 141 13.53 19.92 -2.21
N LEU A 142 13.48 19.11 -3.28
CA LEU A 142 12.35 18.26 -3.64
C LEU A 142 12.46 16.89 -2.95
N LEU A 143 11.46 16.53 -2.16
CA LEU A 143 11.30 15.22 -1.53
C LEU A 143 10.17 14.50 -2.29
N ASN A 144 10.53 13.57 -3.17
CA ASN A 144 9.56 12.84 -3.99
C ASN A 144 9.13 11.54 -3.31
N TYR A 145 7.83 11.41 -3.07
CA TYR A 145 7.17 10.19 -2.58
C TYR A 145 6.29 9.52 -3.65
N SER A 146 6.11 10.18 -4.80
CA SER A 146 5.32 9.61 -5.90
C SER A 146 6.06 8.48 -6.60
N ASN A 147 5.39 7.35 -6.71
CA ASN A 147 5.79 6.22 -7.54
C ASN A 147 5.36 6.37 -9.02
N PRO A 148 6.09 5.75 -9.97
CA PRO A 148 7.27 4.88 -9.77
C PRO A 148 8.56 5.65 -9.44
N MET A 149 9.20 5.36 -8.31
CA MET A 149 10.29 6.19 -7.78
C MET A 149 11.46 6.33 -8.76
N SER A 150 12.02 5.22 -9.25
CA SER A 150 13.19 5.23 -10.13
C SER A 150 12.93 6.00 -11.43
N MET A 151 11.78 5.78 -12.07
CA MET A 151 11.41 6.50 -13.31
C MET A 151 11.05 7.97 -13.06
N ASN A 152 10.41 8.29 -11.93
CA ASN A 152 10.10 9.66 -11.56
C ASN A 152 11.38 10.45 -11.24
N MET A 153 12.33 9.84 -10.54
CA MET A 153 13.63 10.46 -10.27
C MET A 153 14.47 10.59 -11.54
N GLN A 154 14.39 9.66 -12.51
CA GLN A 154 14.95 9.86 -13.86
C GLN A 154 14.36 11.13 -14.50
N THR A 155 13.04 11.29 -14.45
CA THR A 155 12.38 12.48 -15.00
C THR A 155 12.92 13.76 -14.37
N ILE A 156 12.97 13.82 -13.04
CA ILE A 156 13.43 15.01 -12.29
C ILE A 156 14.87 15.36 -12.67
N TYR A 157 15.79 14.40 -12.61
CA TYR A 157 17.22 14.65 -12.84
C TYR A 157 17.63 14.81 -14.30
N ARG A 158 16.85 14.27 -15.25
CA ARG A 158 17.14 14.39 -16.70
C ARG A 158 16.53 15.63 -17.33
N THR A 159 15.61 16.30 -16.63
CA THR A 159 14.90 17.48 -17.14
C THR A 159 15.12 18.73 -16.28
N SER A 160 15.87 18.64 -15.19
CA SER A 160 16.15 19.76 -14.30
C SER A 160 17.45 19.58 -13.51
N ASN A 161 17.89 20.68 -12.89
CA ASN A 161 19.01 20.70 -11.94
C ASN A 161 18.53 20.89 -10.49
N ILE A 162 17.29 20.50 -10.17
CA ILE A 162 16.74 20.65 -8.82
C ILE A 162 17.42 19.67 -7.87
N HIS A 163 17.71 20.12 -6.65
CA HIS A 163 18.13 19.25 -5.57
C HIS A 163 16.94 18.37 -5.16
N ALA A 164 17.03 17.06 -5.42
CA ALA A 164 15.91 16.16 -5.21
C ALA A 164 16.33 14.82 -4.61
N VAL A 165 15.47 14.21 -3.80
CA VAL A 165 15.63 12.83 -3.34
C VAL A 165 14.30 12.11 -3.43
N GLY A 166 14.35 10.89 -3.95
CA GLY A 166 13.21 9.98 -3.91
C GLY A 166 13.21 9.16 -2.63
N LEU A 167 12.04 9.03 -2.00
CA LEU A 167 11.89 8.43 -0.68
C LEU A 167 10.88 7.29 -0.70
N CYS A 168 11.32 6.13 -0.23
CA CYS A 168 10.48 4.96 0.01
C CYS A 168 10.72 4.46 1.43
N HIS A 169 9.70 3.84 2.04
CA HIS A 169 9.78 3.31 3.40
C HIS A 169 10.27 1.86 3.45
N SER A 170 10.52 1.24 2.30
CA SER A 170 10.79 -0.17 2.15
C SER A 170 12.03 -0.64 2.92
N VAL A 171 13.09 0.17 2.94
CA VAL A 171 14.33 -0.14 3.64
C VAL A 171 14.09 -0.18 5.15
N GLN A 172 13.64 0.90 5.78
CA GLN A 172 13.45 0.89 7.24
C GLN A 172 12.40 -0.14 7.68
N GLY A 173 11.28 -0.26 6.96
CA GLY A 173 10.23 -1.21 7.31
C GLY A 173 10.67 -2.67 7.17
N THR A 174 11.44 -2.99 6.13
CA THR A 174 11.99 -4.34 5.97
C THR A 174 13.06 -4.62 7.03
N PHE A 175 13.90 -3.65 7.37
CA PHE A 175 14.93 -3.83 8.40
C PHE A 175 14.29 -4.16 9.75
N ASP A 176 13.30 -3.38 10.19
CA ASP A 176 12.55 -3.64 11.43
C ASP A 176 11.95 -5.06 11.44
N GLN A 177 11.38 -5.49 10.31
CA GLN A 177 10.82 -6.83 10.15
C GLN A 177 11.88 -7.93 10.25
N LEU A 178 13.05 -7.76 9.61
CA LEU A 178 14.15 -8.72 9.70
C LEU A 178 14.66 -8.86 11.14
N MET A 179 14.80 -7.74 11.86
CA MET A 179 15.21 -7.73 13.26
C MET A 179 14.20 -8.47 14.14
N GLY A 180 12.90 -8.26 13.89
CA GLY A 180 11.82 -9.00 14.55
C GLY A 180 11.92 -10.52 14.36
N TYR A 181 12.35 -11.00 13.19
CA TYR A 181 12.53 -12.44 12.95
C TYR A 181 13.69 -13.05 13.74
N ILE A 182 14.75 -12.30 14.00
CA ILE A 182 15.92 -12.82 14.70
C ILE A 182 15.98 -12.40 16.17
N GLY A 183 15.01 -11.61 16.64
CA GLY A 183 14.92 -11.14 18.03
C GLY A 183 15.96 -10.09 18.38
N GLU A 184 16.38 -9.28 17.41
CA GLU A 184 17.33 -8.18 17.62
C GLU A 184 16.62 -6.83 17.70
N LYS A 185 17.29 -5.86 18.31
CA LYS A 185 16.84 -4.47 18.30
C LYS A 185 17.47 -3.73 17.12
N PRO A 186 16.69 -3.03 16.27
CA PRO A 186 17.20 -2.29 15.12
C PRO A 186 18.36 -1.33 15.47
N GLU A 187 18.31 -0.66 16.62
CA GLU A 187 19.33 0.29 17.06
C GLU A 187 20.67 -0.34 17.46
N GLU A 188 20.72 -1.66 17.67
CA GLU A 188 21.93 -2.41 18.03
C GLU A 188 22.59 -3.10 16.81
N VAL A 189 22.00 -2.96 15.61
CA VAL A 189 22.43 -3.68 14.40
C VAL A 189 22.85 -2.71 13.31
N ALA A 190 24.05 -2.90 12.78
CA ALA A 190 24.54 -2.18 11.61
C ALA A 190 24.13 -2.91 10.33
N PHE A 191 23.70 -2.15 9.32
CA PHE A 191 23.38 -2.73 8.01
C PHE A 191 23.83 -1.84 6.86
N LEU A 192 24.07 -2.48 5.71
CA LEU A 192 24.27 -1.82 4.42
C LEU A 192 23.22 -2.35 3.46
N CYS A 193 22.39 -1.46 2.91
CA CYS A 193 21.43 -1.78 1.87
C CYS A 193 21.77 -1.04 0.57
N ALA A 194 21.65 -1.68 -0.59
CA ALA A 194 21.87 -0.98 -1.85
C ALA A 194 21.18 -1.67 -3.03
N GLY A 195 20.77 -0.86 -4.00
CA GLY A 195 20.25 -1.32 -5.28
C GLY A 195 19.48 -0.21 -5.97
N ILE A 196 18.28 -0.52 -6.44
CA ILE A 196 17.30 0.45 -6.97
C ILE A 196 16.03 0.42 -6.12
N ASN A 197 15.17 1.42 -6.23
CA ASN A 197 13.91 1.44 -5.49
C ASN A 197 13.12 0.13 -5.66
N HIS A 198 12.57 -0.38 -4.55
CA HIS A 198 11.84 -1.65 -4.46
C HIS A 198 12.66 -2.92 -4.82
N MET A 199 13.96 -2.77 -5.07
CA MET A 199 14.88 -3.87 -5.37
C MET A 199 16.30 -3.55 -4.89
N ALA A 200 16.41 -3.06 -3.66
CA ALA A 200 17.66 -2.98 -2.94
C ALA A 200 17.86 -4.24 -2.09
N PHE A 201 19.10 -4.56 -1.76
CA PHE A 201 19.45 -5.77 -1.01
C PHE A 201 20.24 -5.42 0.24
N TYR A 202 19.97 -6.12 1.33
CA TYR A 202 20.78 -6.01 2.56
C TYR A 202 22.12 -6.70 2.36
N LEU A 203 23.13 -6.00 1.87
CA LEU A 203 24.47 -6.56 1.62
C LEU A 203 25.20 -6.94 2.90
N LYS A 204 24.86 -6.27 4.01
CA LYS A 204 25.48 -6.45 5.31
C LYS A 204 24.43 -6.33 6.40
N LEU A 205 24.43 -7.26 7.35
CA LEU A 205 23.63 -7.25 8.58
C LEU A 205 24.53 -7.76 9.71
N GLU A 206 25.02 -6.87 10.57
CA GLU A 206 25.99 -7.23 11.60
C GLU A 206 25.68 -6.63 12.96
N LYS A 207 25.96 -7.39 14.01
CA LYS A 207 25.98 -6.94 15.41
C LYS A 207 27.31 -7.32 16.03
N ASP A 208 28.02 -6.34 16.59
CA ASP A 208 29.34 -6.53 17.23
C ASP A 208 30.36 -7.25 16.32
N GLY A 209 30.30 -6.99 15.01
CA GLY A 209 31.15 -7.61 14.00
C GLY A 209 30.76 -9.04 13.59
N VAL A 210 29.61 -9.55 14.06
CA VAL A 210 29.09 -10.88 13.72
C VAL A 210 27.99 -10.76 12.67
N ASP A 211 28.15 -11.51 11.56
CA ASP A 211 27.14 -11.61 10.50
C ASP A 211 25.86 -12.29 11.01
N LEU A 212 24.72 -11.64 10.75
CA LEU A 212 23.39 -12.08 11.17
C LEU A 212 22.64 -12.89 10.10
N TYR A 213 23.15 -12.99 8.87
CA TYR A 213 22.51 -13.79 7.82
C TYR A 213 22.26 -15.26 8.20
N PRO A 214 23.20 -15.98 8.86
CA PRO A 214 22.94 -17.34 9.32
C PRO A 214 21.71 -17.46 10.22
N ARG A 215 21.46 -16.45 11.06
CA ARG A 215 20.27 -16.39 11.93
C ARG A 215 19.00 -16.12 11.12
N LEU A 216 19.08 -15.31 10.07
CA LEU A 216 17.95 -15.06 9.18
C LEU A 216 17.57 -16.32 8.37
N PHE A 217 18.55 -17.05 7.84
CA PHE A 217 18.32 -18.34 7.19
C PHE A 217 17.72 -19.39 8.14
N ALA A 218 18.14 -19.40 9.42
CA ALA A 218 17.54 -20.23 10.45
C ALA A 218 16.11 -19.79 10.78
N ALA A 219 15.85 -18.48 10.88
CA ALA A 219 14.53 -17.94 11.16
C ALA A 219 13.51 -18.28 10.06
N MET A 220 13.94 -18.26 8.80
CA MET A 220 13.14 -18.69 7.64
C MET A 220 12.68 -20.16 7.73
N GLN A 221 13.33 -21.03 8.52
CA GLN A 221 12.87 -22.41 8.70
C GLN A 221 11.62 -22.50 9.59
N ARG A 222 11.28 -21.43 10.32
CA ARG A 222 10.09 -21.40 11.16
C ARG A 222 8.85 -21.08 10.31
N PRO A 223 7.79 -21.92 10.35
CA PRO A 223 6.64 -21.79 9.46
C PRO A 223 5.95 -20.41 9.51
N GLU A 224 5.82 -19.82 10.69
CA GLU A 224 5.18 -18.51 10.90
C GLU A 224 5.98 -17.36 10.29
N VAL A 225 7.32 -17.45 10.33
CA VAL A 225 8.20 -16.46 9.70
C VAL A 225 8.12 -16.60 8.20
N TYR A 226 8.33 -17.82 7.68
CA TYR A 226 8.30 -18.07 6.23
C TYR A 226 6.96 -17.64 5.60
N ALA A 227 5.83 -17.96 6.26
CA ALA A 227 4.50 -17.60 5.78
C ALA A 227 4.31 -16.09 5.59
N SER A 228 4.95 -15.26 6.43
CA SER A 228 4.82 -13.80 6.32
C SER A 228 5.52 -13.19 5.11
N ASN A 229 6.43 -13.92 4.44
CA ASN A 229 7.23 -13.38 3.35
C ASN A 229 7.72 -14.41 2.32
N LYS A 230 6.84 -15.33 1.92
CA LYS A 230 7.19 -16.49 1.09
C LYS A 230 8.03 -16.13 -0.14
N VAL A 231 7.57 -15.18 -0.96
CA VAL A 231 8.27 -14.77 -2.20
C VAL A 231 9.67 -14.26 -1.92
N ARG A 232 9.82 -13.32 -0.97
CA ARG A 232 11.14 -12.76 -0.64
C ARG A 232 12.08 -13.79 -0.03
N PHE A 233 11.58 -14.72 0.78
CA PHE A 233 12.40 -15.80 1.33
C PHE A 233 12.86 -16.76 0.25
N GLU A 234 12.02 -17.09 -0.73
CA GLU A 234 12.46 -17.86 -1.90
C GLU A 234 13.54 -17.12 -2.71
N MET A 235 13.39 -15.80 -2.88
CA MET A 235 14.43 -15.00 -3.53
C MET A 235 15.73 -14.97 -2.71
N MET A 236 15.66 -14.83 -1.38
CA MET A 236 16.83 -14.86 -0.49
C MET A 236 17.57 -16.20 -0.58
N LYS A 237 16.86 -17.33 -0.64
CA LYS A 237 17.46 -18.67 -0.80
C LYS A 237 18.36 -18.76 -2.03
N VAL A 238 17.96 -18.12 -3.12
CA VAL A 238 18.66 -18.23 -4.42
C VAL A 238 19.69 -17.13 -4.59
N LEU A 239 19.40 -15.90 -4.16
CA LEU A 239 20.26 -14.72 -4.34
C LEU A 239 21.28 -14.53 -3.22
N GLY A 240 21.08 -15.19 -2.08
CA GLY A 240 21.91 -15.10 -0.87
C GLY A 240 21.66 -13.86 -0.02
N HIS A 241 20.85 -12.91 -0.50
CA HIS A 241 20.56 -11.65 0.19
C HIS A 241 19.07 -11.37 0.21
N PHE A 242 18.58 -10.79 1.31
CA PHE A 242 17.18 -10.39 1.42
C PHE A 242 16.95 -9.11 0.62
N VAL A 243 15.89 -9.09 -0.18
CA VAL A 243 15.49 -7.96 -1.03
C VAL A 243 14.49 -7.07 -0.32
N THR A 244 14.55 -5.77 -0.56
CA THR A 244 13.55 -4.80 -0.12
C THR A 244 12.22 -5.03 -0.83
N GLU A 245 11.17 -4.45 -0.25
CA GLU A 245 9.78 -4.44 -0.72
C GLU A 245 9.00 -5.72 -0.51
N SER A 246 7.71 -5.62 -0.20
CA SER A 246 6.86 -6.72 0.27
C SER A 246 6.81 -7.92 -0.70
N SER A 247 6.47 -9.11 -0.17
CA SER A 247 6.39 -10.34 -0.98
C SER A 247 5.33 -10.27 -2.08
N GLU A 248 4.20 -9.62 -1.80
CA GLU A 248 3.18 -9.27 -2.81
C GLU A 248 3.80 -8.52 -4.00
N HIS A 249 4.66 -7.54 -3.74
CA HIS A 249 5.18 -6.64 -4.74
C HIS A 249 6.36 -7.28 -5.46
N ASN A 250 7.26 -7.95 -4.73
CA ASN A 250 8.38 -8.66 -5.33
C ASN A 250 7.92 -9.75 -6.32
N ALA A 251 6.71 -10.30 -6.14
CA ALA A 251 6.13 -11.30 -7.05
C ALA A 251 5.92 -10.80 -8.50
N GLU A 252 5.79 -9.49 -8.72
CA GLU A 252 5.65 -8.88 -10.05
C GLU A 252 6.98 -8.39 -10.65
N TYR A 253 8.09 -8.43 -9.90
CA TYR A 253 9.41 -8.03 -10.39
C TYR A 253 10.16 -9.13 -11.16
N ASN A 254 9.62 -10.35 -11.21
CA ASN A 254 10.34 -11.51 -11.70
C ASN A 254 9.41 -12.59 -12.31
N PRO A 255 9.96 -13.52 -13.12
CA PRO A 255 9.16 -14.48 -13.88
C PRO A 255 8.86 -15.79 -13.14
N TYR A 256 9.15 -15.88 -11.84
CA TYR A 256 9.18 -17.16 -11.12
C TYR A 256 7.90 -17.46 -10.33
N PHE A 257 7.01 -16.47 -10.17
CA PHE A 257 5.78 -16.60 -9.38
C PHE A 257 4.54 -16.50 -10.26
N ILE A 258 4.04 -15.28 -10.53
CA ILE A 258 2.77 -15.04 -11.24
C ILE A 258 2.70 -15.77 -12.60
N PRO A 259 3.73 -15.76 -13.47
CA PRO A 259 3.65 -16.44 -14.78
C PRO A 259 3.60 -17.96 -14.70
N ARG A 260 3.84 -18.56 -13.52
CA ARG A 260 3.79 -20.01 -13.30
C ARG A 260 2.38 -20.52 -13.00
N GLY A 261 1.38 -19.64 -13.08
CA GLY A 261 -0.02 -20.00 -13.05
C GLY A 261 -0.60 -20.12 -11.64
N PRO A 262 -1.89 -20.54 -11.53
CA PRO A 262 -2.66 -20.51 -10.29
C PRO A 262 -2.05 -21.31 -9.14
N ASP A 263 -1.39 -22.43 -9.43
CA ASP A 263 -0.77 -23.27 -8.38
C ASP A 263 0.40 -22.56 -7.71
N ALA A 264 1.21 -21.83 -8.47
CA ALA A 264 2.30 -21.03 -7.90
C ALA A 264 1.76 -19.84 -7.10
N ILE A 265 0.74 -19.14 -7.64
CA ILE A 265 0.06 -18.04 -6.96
C ILE A 265 -0.48 -18.51 -5.59
N LYS A 266 -1.16 -19.67 -5.56
CA LYS A 266 -1.68 -20.28 -4.34
C LYS A 266 -0.58 -20.75 -3.39
N LYS A 267 0.49 -21.37 -3.91
CA LYS A 267 1.61 -21.87 -3.08
C LYS A 267 2.30 -20.74 -2.31
N TYR A 268 2.50 -19.60 -2.96
CA TYR A 268 3.26 -18.47 -2.44
C TYR A 268 2.38 -17.32 -1.91
N ASP A 269 1.07 -17.53 -1.78
CA ASP A 269 0.08 -16.56 -1.31
C ASP A 269 0.18 -15.21 -2.04
N VAL A 270 0.32 -15.22 -3.37
CA VAL A 270 0.49 -13.99 -4.16
C VAL A 270 -0.87 -13.28 -4.31
N PRO A 271 -1.06 -12.07 -3.75
CA PRO A 271 -2.38 -11.43 -3.72
C PRO A 271 -2.61 -10.62 -5.00
N ILE A 272 -3.10 -11.27 -6.05
CA ILE A 272 -3.49 -10.60 -7.30
C ILE A 272 -4.52 -9.49 -7.01
N ASP A 273 -4.40 -8.36 -7.71
CA ASP A 273 -5.28 -7.17 -7.61
C ASP A 273 -5.23 -6.41 -6.27
N GLU A 274 -4.19 -6.61 -5.46
CA GLU A 274 -4.04 -6.00 -4.14
C GLU A 274 -4.11 -4.47 -4.17
N TYR A 275 -3.46 -3.82 -5.14
CA TYR A 275 -3.50 -2.36 -5.21
C TYR A 275 -4.87 -1.79 -5.61
N LEU A 276 -5.70 -2.56 -6.33
CA LEU A 276 -7.08 -2.15 -6.59
C LEU A 276 -7.90 -2.14 -5.29
N ARG A 277 -7.71 -3.14 -4.42
CA ARG A 277 -8.33 -3.19 -3.08
C ARG A 277 -7.87 -2.03 -2.20
N ARG A 278 -6.57 -1.70 -2.23
CA ARG A 278 -6.02 -0.53 -1.51
C ARG A 278 -6.61 0.78 -2.01
N CYS A 279 -6.69 0.97 -3.32
CA CYS A 279 -7.28 2.17 -3.92
C CYS A 279 -8.74 2.37 -3.52
N ASP A 280 -9.51 1.29 -3.44
CA ASP A 280 -10.90 1.33 -2.99
C ASP A 280 -11.00 1.74 -1.51
N GLY A 281 -10.22 1.10 -0.61
CA GLY A 281 -10.23 1.43 0.82
C GLY A 281 -9.79 2.87 1.15
N ILE A 282 -8.96 3.50 0.31
CA ILE A 282 -8.59 4.92 0.46
C ILE A 282 -9.82 5.84 0.31
N VAL A 283 -10.81 5.46 -0.50
CA VAL A 283 -12.04 6.25 -0.68
C VAL A 283 -12.84 6.30 0.63
N ASP A 284 -12.96 5.18 1.33
CA ASP A 284 -13.70 5.10 2.60
C ASP A 284 -12.97 5.82 3.72
N GLU A 285 -11.66 5.61 3.81
CA GLU A 285 -10.86 6.28 4.82
C GLU A 285 -10.94 7.79 4.63
N PHE A 286 -10.97 8.29 3.39
CA PHE A 286 -11.23 9.71 3.13
C PHE A 286 -12.60 10.16 3.65
N ALA A 287 -13.68 9.39 3.40
CA ALA A 287 -15.01 9.72 3.89
C ALA A 287 -15.07 9.75 5.43
N ARG A 288 -14.43 8.79 6.10
CA ARG A 288 -14.27 8.74 7.55
C ARG A 288 -13.52 9.95 8.08
N LEU A 289 -12.35 10.26 7.51
CA LEU A 289 -11.53 11.40 7.90
C LEU A 289 -12.27 12.73 7.70
N LYS A 290 -13.03 12.85 6.60
CA LYS A 290 -13.90 13.99 6.35
C LYS A 290 -14.96 14.13 7.44
N ALA A 291 -15.63 13.06 7.85
CA ALA A 291 -16.57 13.10 8.97
C ALA A 291 -15.87 13.51 10.28
N MET A 292 -14.67 12.98 10.54
CA MET A 292 -13.85 13.33 11.71
C MET A 292 -13.49 14.82 11.75
N THR A 293 -13.36 15.53 10.63
CA THR A 293 -13.11 16.98 10.65
C THR A 293 -14.18 17.77 11.40
N LYS A 294 -15.43 17.26 11.42
CA LYS A 294 -16.60 17.92 12.01
C LYS A 294 -16.78 17.67 13.51
N THR A 295 -16.01 16.76 14.10
CA THR A 295 -16.13 16.41 15.52
C THR A 295 -15.16 17.23 16.39
N ASN A 296 -15.37 17.25 17.71
CA ASN A 296 -14.39 17.83 18.67
C ASN A 296 -13.41 16.79 19.22
N VAL A 297 -13.42 15.57 18.68
CA VAL A 297 -12.53 14.49 19.12
C VAL A 297 -11.06 14.91 18.86
N PRO A 298 -10.21 14.95 19.90
CA PRO A 298 -8.79 15.24 19.73
C PRO A 298 -8.11 14.20 18.85
N MET A 299 -7.15 14.64 18.04
CA MET A 299 -6.29 13.74 17.27
C MET A 299 -4.89 13.74 17.87
N GLN A 300 -4.45 12.61 18.38
CA GLN A 300 -3.07 12.44 18.80
C GLN A 300 -2.18 12.20 17.59
N HIS A 301 -0.96 12.71 17.66
CA HIS A 301 0.07 12.44 16.66
C HIS A 301 1.03 11.38 17.18
N HIS A 302 1.19 10.33 16.38
CA HIS A 302 2.27 9.38 16.52
C HIS A 302 3.24 9.62 15.38
N ARG A 303 4.53 9.78 15.73
CA ARG A 303 5.57 10.02 14.73
C ARG A 303 5.63 8.82 13.78
N SER A 304 5.63 9.09 12.48
CA SER A 304 5.74 8.07 11.45
C SER A 304 7.20 7.66 11.21
N HIS A 305 7.40 6.61 10.41
CA HIS A 305 8.72 6.13 9.97
C HIS A 305 9.20 6.81 8.67
N GLU A 306 8.59 7.93 8.29
CA GLU A 306 8.91 8.63 7.03
C GLU A 306 10.16 9.51 7.14
N TYR A 307 11.09 9.36 6.20
CA TYR A 307 12.36 10.10 6.20
C TYR A 307 12.22 11.62 5.98
N GLY A 308 11.16 12.08 5.31
CA GLY A 308 11.06 13.47 4.85
C GLY A 308 11.19 14.50 5.96
N SER A 309 10.55 14.26 7.12
CA SER A 309 10.67 15.13 8.29
C SER A 309 12.09 15.16 8.85
N ALA A 310 12.78 14.02 8.88
CA ALA A 310 14.15 13.88 9.37
C ALA A 310 15.15 14.55 8.43
N ILE A 311 14.96 14.44 7.12
CA ILE A 311 15.77 15.11 6.09
C ILE A 311 15.67 16.63 6.25
N ILE A 312 14.45 17.17 6.32
CA ILE A 312 14.21 18.60 6.54
C ILE A 312 14.92 19.06 7.82
N HIS A 313 14.76 18.30 8.91
CA HIS A 313 15.41 18.59 10.18
C HIS A 313 16.94 18.62 10.06
N SER A 314 17.54 17.60 9.43
CA SER A 314 18.99 17.50 9.27
C SER A 314 19.57 18.62 8.41
N ILE A 315 18.89 19.00 7.32
CA ILE A 315 19.32 20.10 6.45
C ILE A 315 19.30 21.43 7.21
N VAL A 316 18.24 21.71 7.97
CA VAL A 316 18.10 23.00 8.67
C VAL A 316 19.01 23.09 9.90
N THR A 317 19.09 22.03 10.70
CA THR A 317 19.83 22.05 11.97
C THR A 317 21.30 21.72 11.80
N GLY A 318 21.66 20.94 10.77
CA GLY A 318 22.98 20.34 10.60
C GLY A 318 23.18 19.05 11.40
N ARG A 319 22.15 18.50 12.05
CA ARG A 319 22.25 17.21 12.76
C ARG A 319 22.42 16.08 11.74
N PRO A 320 23.57 15.37 11.71
CA PRO A 320 23.82 14.35 10.70
C PRO A 320 22.89 13.14 10.89
N ARG A 321 22.39 12.59 9.79
CA ARG A 321 21.63 11.34 9.72
C ARG A 321 21.97 10.59 8.44
N VAL A 322 21.88 9.27 8.48
CA VAL A 322 21.88 8.43 7.28
C VAL A 322 20.43 8.08 6.94
N VAL A 323 20.05 8.27 5.69
CA VAL A 323 18.80 7.81 5.11
C VAL A 323 19.10 6.98 3.87
N TYR A 324 18.14 6.20 3.38
CA TYR A 324 18.26 5.53 2.09
C TYR A 324 17.49 6.31 1.04
N GLY A 325 18.23 7.03 0.21
CA GLY A 325 17.69 7.99 -0.76
C GLY A 325 17.86 7.51 -2.20
N ASN A 326 16.89 7.85 -3.05
CA ASN A 326 16.91 7.53 -4.47
C ASN A 326 17.43 8.72 -5.28
N MET A 327 18.63 8.57 -5.86
CA MET A 327 19.33 9.63 -6.62
C MET A 327 20.16 9.02 -7.77
N PRO A 328 20.63 9.82 -8.74
CA PRO A 328 21.52 9.33 -9.79
C PRO A 328 22.74 8.64 -9.20
N ASN A 329 23.02 7.43 -9.67
CA ASN A 329 24.02 6.51 -9.13
C ASN A 329 25.40 7.17 -9.05
N ARG A 330 25.84 7.86 -10.13
CA ARG A 330 27.12 8.58 -10.18
C ARG A 330 28.32 7.78 -9.62
N GLY A 331 28.31 6.45 -9.80
CA GLY A 331 29.35 5.54 -9.33
C GLY A 331 29.21 5.05 -7.89
N ALA A 332 28.12 5.37 -7.18
CA ALA A 332 27.85 4.87 -5.83
C ALA A 332 27.82 3.33 -5.81
N ILE A 333 27.04 2.72 -6.71
CA ILE A 333 27.15 1.31 -7.09
C ILE A 333 28.00 1.24 -8.35
N SER A 334 29.21 0.70 -8.24
CA SER A 334 30.25 0.80 -9.26
C SER A 334 29.93 0.05 -10.54
N ASN A 335 29.16 -1.04 -10.45
CA ASN A 335 28.73 -1.87 -11.57
C ASN A 335 27.28 -1.62 -12.04
N LEU A 336 26.69 -0.46 -11.71
CA LEU A 336 25.47 0.07 -12.33
C LEU A 336 25.78 1.31 -13.18
N PRO A 337 24.98 1.60 -14.23
CA PRO A 337 25.14 2.83 -15.02
C PRO A 337 25.11 4.09 -14.14
N ALA A 338 25.96 5.07 -14.44
CA ALA A 338 26.01 6.32 -13.67
C ALA A 338 24.69 7.12 -13.69
N THR A 339 23.88 6.93 -14.74
CA THR A 339 22.57 7.56 -14.92
C THR A 339 21.43 6.78 -14.27
N ALA A 340 21.63 5.54 -13.81
CA ALA A 340 20.61 4.80 -13.08
C ALA A 340 20.24 5.53 -11.78
N ILE A 341 19.00 5.40 -11.31
CA ILE A 341 18.62 5.89 -9.99
C ILE A 341 18.91 4.78 -9.00
N ALA A 342 19.85 5.03 -8.09
CA ALA A 342 20.26 4.09 -7.06
C ALA A 342 19.60 4.45 -5.71
N GLU A 343 19.20 3.43 -4.95
CA GLU A 343 18.77 3.53 -3.57
C GLU A 343 19.92 3.05 -2.68
N VAL A 344 20.59 4.00 -2.01
CA VAL A 344 21.82 3.73 -1.24
C VAL A 344 21.90 4.64 -0.01
N PRO A 345 22.82 4.38 0.95
CA PRO A 345 23.03 5.26 2.09
C PRO A 345 23.36 6.67 1.64
N THR A 346 22.65 7.64 2.22
CA THR A 346 22.78 9.06 1.94
C THR A 346 22.95 9.78 3.27
N LEU A 347 24.10 10.42 3.47
CA LEU A 347 24.33 11.31 4.59
C LEU A 347 23.54 12.61 4.36
N VAL A 348 22.84 13.05 5.40
CA VAL A 348 22.07 14.29 5.40
C VAL A 348 22.50 15.16 6.57
N ASP A 349 22.98 16.35 6.27
CA ASP A 349 23.35 17.39 7.23
C ASP A 349 23.14 18.79 6.60
N ARG A 350 23.81 19.82 7.13
CA ARG A 350 23.70 21.21 6.65
C ARG A 350 24.17 21.40 5.21
N SER A 351 25.03 20.51 4.71
CA SER A 351 25.52 20.48 3.33
C SER A 351 24.51 19.85 2.37
N GLY A 352 23.40 19.30 2.88
CA GLY A 352 22.37 18.66 2.09
C GLY A 352 22.54 17.14 2.01
N LEU A 353 22.04 16.58 0.90
CA LEU A 353 22.04 15.15 0.62
C LEU A 353 23.36 14.74 -0.04
N GLN A 354 24.05 13.76 0.54
CA GLN A 354 25.35 13.28 0.09
C GLN A 354 25.30 11.75 -0.06
N ILE A 355 25.25 11.28 -1.32
CA ILE A 355 25.21 9.85 -1.64
C ILE A 355 26.53 9.18 -1.27
N THR A 356 26.48 7.98 -0.70
CA THR A 356 27.67 7.23 -0.26
C THR A 356 28.05 6.16 -1.29
N THR A 357 29.35 5.93 -1.49
CA THR A 357 29.84 4.82 -2.31
C THR A 357 29.62 3.48 -1.59
N VAL A 358 29.07 2.52 -2.33
CA VAL A 358 28.83 1.14 -1.91
C VAL A 358 29.89 0.20 -2.52
N GLY A 359 30.29 0.45 -3.78
CA GLY A 359 31.17 -0.43 -4.53
C GLY A 359 30.41 -1.36 -5.47
N ASP A 360 31.00 -2.50 -5.81
CA ASP A 360 30.36 -3.51 -6.65
C ASP A 360 29.31 -4.31 -5.88
N LEU A 361 28.14 -4.48 -6.48
CA LEU A 361 27.18 -5.47 -5.99
C LEU A 361 27.50 -6.86 -6.56
N PRO A 362 27.19 -7.94 -5.83
CA PRO A 362 27.34 -9.31 -6.33
C PRO A 362 26.65 -9.52 -7.70
N PRO A 363 27.24 -10.30 -8.62
CA PRO A 363 26.77 -10.41 -10.00
C PRO A 363 25.31 -10.85 -10.13
N GLN A 364 24.83 -11.75 -9.28
CA GLN A 364 23.45 -12.22 -9.29
C GLN A 364 22.44 -11.14 -8.91
N LEU A 365 22.82 -10.19 -8.06
CA LEU A 365 21.95 -9.06 -7.68
C LEU A 365 21.87 -8.05 -8.82
N ILE A 366 23.00 -7.77 -9.47
CA ILE A 366 23.03 -6.94 -10.69
C ILE A 366 22.19 -7.57 -11.79
N ALA A 367 22.35 -8.87 -12.05
CA ALA A 367 21.56 -9.58 -13.07
C ALA A 367 20.05 -9.51 -12.78
N TYR A 368 19.65 -9.55 -11.51
CA TYR A 368 18.25 -9.42 -11.11
C TYR A 368 17.70 -7.99 -11.32
N MET A 369 18.51 -6.95 -11.05
CA MET A 369 18.11 -5.54 -11.23
C MET A 369 18.19 -5.05 -12.68
N GLN A 370 19.09 -5.60 -13.48
CA GLN A 370 19.44 -5.04 -14.80
C GLN A 370 18.24 -4.88 -15.76
N PRO A 371 17.28 -5.83 -15.85
CA PRO A 371 16.10 -5.65 -16.70
C PRO A 371 15.30 -4.40 -16.33
N HIS A 372 15.18 -4.11 -15.03
CA HIS A 372 14.45 -2.94 -14.52
C HIS A 372 15.22 -1.64 -14.74
N VAL A 373 16.54 -1.65 -14.56
CA VAL A 373 17.40 -0.51 -14.91
C VAL A 373 17.29 -0.14 -16.39
N SER A 374 17.30 -1.15 -17.27
CA SER A 374 17.12 -0.97 -18.72
C SER A 374 15.74 -0.40 -19.05
N GLN A 375 14.68 -0.88 -18.39
CA GLN A 375 13.33 -0.31 -18.52
C GLN A 375 13.27 1.16 -18.13
N HIS A 376 13.89 1.55 -17.02
CA HIS A 376 13.90 2.93 -16.56
C HIS A 376 14.56 3.88 -17.58
N GLU A 377 15.66 3.45 -18.21
CA GLU A 377 16.33 4.22 -19.26
C GLU A 377 15.49 4.31 -20.54
N LEU A 378 14.84 3.20 -20.95
CA LEU A 378 13.95 3.19 -22.12
C LEU A 378 12.71 4.05 -21.90
N PHE A 379 12.12 4.01 -20.69
CA PHE A 379 11.04 4.90 -20.29
C PHE A 379 11.41 6.38 -20.51
N ILE A 380 12.54 6.83 -19.94
CA ILE A 380 12.87 8.26 -19.97
C ILE A 380 13.20 8.71 -21.39
N ARG A 381 13.82 7.86 -22.22
CA ARG A 381 14.01 8.13 -23.64
C ARG A 381 12.69 8.18 -24.41
N ALA A 382 11.76 7.27 -24.15
CA ALA A 382 10.43 7.32 -24.76
C ALA A 382 9.74 8.66 -24.47
N ALA A 383 9.80 9.10 -23.21
CA ALA A 383 9.16 10.33 -22.75
C ALA A 383 9.82 11.62 -23.28
N MET A 384 11.16 11.66 -23.32
CA MET A 384 11.93 12.83 -23.78
C MET A 384 12.00 12.93 -25.31
N GLU A 385 12.20 11.81 -26.00
CA GLU A 385 12.43 11.76 -27.45
C GLU A 385 11.14 11.52 -28.24
N GLY A 386 10.02 11.22 -27.56
CA GLY A 386 8.73 10.91 -28.20
C GLY A 386 8.74 9.58 -28.96
N LYS A 387 9.68 8.68 -28.65
CA LYS A 387 9.88 7.38 -29.31
C LYS A 387 8.96 6.32 -28.74
N ARG A 388 7.91 6.02 -29.48
CA ARG A 388 6.96 4.95 -29.12
C ARG A 388 7.63 3.57 -29.05
N GLU A 389 8.63 3.32 -29.90
CA GLU A 389 9.40 2.07 -29.89
C GLU A 389 10.04 1.76 -28.53
N HIS A 390 10.51 2.77 -27.82
CA HIS A 390 11.10 2.58 -26.49
C HIS A 390 10.06 2.17 -25.44
N VAL A 391 8.77 2.47 -25.64
CA VAL A 391 7.69 1.94 -24.78
C VAL A 391 7.55 0.43 -24.97
N TYR A 392 7.56 -0.04 -26.22
CA TYR A 392 7.50 -1.47 -26.52
C TYR A 392 8.73 -2.20 -25.97
N GLN A 393 9.92 -1.63 -26.15
CA GLN A 393 11.16 -2.22 -25.65
C GLN A 393 11.19 -2.25 -24.12
N ALA A 394 10.71 -1.20 -23.44
CA ALA A 394 10.60 -1.21 -21.99
C ALA A 394 9.66 -2.35 -21.53
N ALA A 395 8.45 -2.44 -22.09
CA ALA A 395 7.54 -3.53 -21.77
C ALA A 395 8.11 -4.92 -22.12
N MET A 396 8.90 -5.05 -23.19
CA MET A 396 9.58 -6.29 -23.56
C MET A 396 10.63 -6.74 -22.55
N PHE A 397 11.37 -5.82 -21.93
CA PHE A 397 12.39 -6.16 -20.93
C PHE A 397 11.84 -6.32 -19.52
N ASP A 398 10.54 -6.08 -19.31
CA ASP A 398 9.88 -6.44 -18.06
C ASP A 398 9.82 -7.97 -17.89
N PRO A 399 10.45 -8.55 -16.84
CA PRO A 399 10.55 -10.00 -16.71
C PRO A 399 9.20 -10.71 -16.61
N LEU A 400 8.22 -10.08 -15.96
CA LEU A 400 6.87 -10.63 -15.84
C LEU A 400 6.19 -10.66 -17.21
N THR A 401 6.24 -9.54 -17.94
CA THR A 401 5.66 -9.39 -19.28
C THR A 401 6.32 -10.33 -20.27
N ALA A 402 7.65 -10.40 -20.29
CA ALA A 402 8.42 -11.28 -21.18
C ALA A 402 8.12 -12.77 -20.95
N ALA A 403 7.83 -13.15 -19.69
CA ALA A 403 7.47 -14.52 -19.36
C ALA A 403 6.02 -14.87 -19.73
N THR A 404 5.15 -13.88 -19.93
CA THR A 404 3.71 -14.08 -20.17
C THR A 404 3.31 -13.86 -21.62
N LEU A 405 3.94 -12.92 -22.34
CA LEU A 405 3.47 -12.44 -23.64
C LEU A 405 4.52 -12.63 -24.75
N SER A 406 4.05 -12.88 -25.97
CA SER A 406 4.87 -12.79 -27.17
C SER A 406 5.13 -11.32 -27.56
N LEU A 407 6.16 -11.06 -28.37
CA LEU A 407 6.52 -9.72 -28.84
C LEU A 407 5.34 -8.98 -29.48
N ASP A 408 4.58 -9.65 -30.35
CA ASP A 408 3.40 -9.08 -31.00
C ASP A 408 2.30 -8.67 -30.01
N ARG A 409 2.07 -9.51 -29.00
CA ARG A 409 1.09 -9.22 -27.94
C ARG A 409 1.55 -8.07 -27.04
N ILE A 410 2.85 -7.91 -26.85
CA ILE A 410 3.43 -6.77 -26.12
C ILE A 410 3.21 -5.46 -26.90
N VAL A 411 3.43 -5.46 -28.22
CA VAL A 411 3.18 -4.28 -29.07
C VAL A 411 1.69 -3.91 -29.03
N GLU A 412 0.78 -4.88 -29.17
CA GLU A 412 -0.67 -4.64 -29.06
C GLU A 412 -1.07 -4.08 -27.69
N LEU A 413 -0.58 -4.68 -26.61
CA LEU A 413 -0.85 -4.24 -25.24
C LEU A 413 -0.45 -2.78 -25.06
N CYS A 414 0.76 -2.42 -25.50
CA CYS A 414 1.25 -1.05 -25.41
C CYS A 414 0.43 -0.10 -26.28
N ASP A 415 0.02 -0.48 -27.49
CA ASP A 415 -0.84 0.33 -28.34
C ASP A 415 -2.21 0.59 -27.70
N GLU A 416 -2.83 -0.42 -27.08
CA GLU A 416 -4.10 -0.28 -26.36
C GLU A 416 -3.93 0.63 -25.13
N MET A 417 -2.87 0.44 -24.34
CA MET A 417 -2.54 1.28 -23.19
C MET A 417 -2.26 2.74 -23.57
N ILE A 418 -1.56 2.99 -24.70
CA ILE A 418 -1.32 4.34 -25.24
C ILE A 418 -2.65 5.00 -25.62
N ALA A 419 -3.51 4.27 -26.36
CA ALA A 419 -4.81 4.79 -26.76
C ALA A 419 -5.70 5.08 -25.55
N ALA A 420 -5.69 4.20 -24.55
CA ALA A 420 -6.51 4.33 -23.35
C ALA A 420 -6.13 5.52 -22.46
N HIS A 421 -4.84 5.75 -22.24
CA HIS A 421 -4.36 6.87 -21.41
C HIS A 421 -4.34 8.21 -22.17
N GLY A 422 -4.22 8.18 -23.50
CA GLY A 422 -4.38 9.33 -24.38
C GLY A 422 -3.56 10.55 -23.96
N ASN A 423 -4.24 11.68 -23.74
CA ASN A 423 -3.62 12.98 -23.44
C ASN A 423 -2.94 13.07 -22.06
N LEU A 424 -3.03 12.02 -21.23
CA LEU A 424 -2.26 11.96 -19.98
C LEU A 424 -0.78 11.66 -20.26
N LEU A 425 -0.46 11.04 -21.40
CA LEU A 425 0.90 10.65 -21.78
C LEU A 425 1.65 11.80 -22.47
N PRO A 426 3.00 11.80 -22.49
CA PRO A 426 3.77 12.65 -23.38
C PRO A 426 3.44 12.35 -24.84
N LYS A 427 3.80 13.28 -25.74
CA LYS A 427 3.63 13.10 -27.18
C LYS A 427 4.56 12.00 -27.70
N LEU A 428 4.00 10.85 -28.08
CA LEU A 428 4.71 9.71 -28.67
C LEU A 428 4.50 9.70 -30.20
N ASN A 429 5.20 10.59 -30.89
CA ASN A 429 4.96 10.96 -32.30
C ASN A 429 5.82 10.21 -33.32
N HIS A 430 6.84 9.47 -32.88
CA HIS A 430 7.65 8.66 -33.79
C HIS A 430 6.85 7.49 -34.39
N PRO A 431 7.29 6.94 -35.53
CA PRO A 431 6.70 5.75 -36.12
C PRO A 431 6.57 4.62 -35.09
N LYS A 432 5.49 3.85 -35.24
CA LYS A 432 5.19 2.72 -34.36
C LYS A 432 5.55 1.40 -35.04
N LEU A 433 5.88 0.40 -34.23
CA LEU A 433 5.82 -0.99 -34.67
C LEU A 433 4.36 -1.35 -34.95
N ILE A 434 4.14 -2.20 -35.95
CA ILE A 434 2.81 -2.67 -36.33
C ILE A 434 2.74 -4.14 -35.93
N ALA A 435 1.87 -4.48 -34.98
CA ALA A 435 1.60 -5.87 -34.63
C ALA A 435 0.98 -6.62 -35.82
N THR A 436 1.28 -7.90 -35.97
CA THR A 436 0.80 -8.74 -37.09
C THR A 436 -0.73 -8.84 -37.11
N SER A 437 -1.41 -8.67 -35.97
CA SER A 437 -2.87 -8.68 -35.93
C SER A 437 -3.54 -7.50 -36.65
N GLY A 438 -2.81 -6.42 -36.92
CA GLY A 438 -3.35 -5.20 -37.53
C GLY A 438 -4.39 -4.46 -36.68
N ARG A 439 -4.60 -4.87 -35.41
CA ARG A 439 -5.61 -4.25 -34.53
C ARG A 439 -5.28 -2.79 -34.25
N THR A 440 -6.33 -1.98 -34.16
CA THR A 440 -6.25 -0.59 -33.73
C THR A 440 -7.12 -0.40 -32.49
N PHE A 441 -6.72 0.54 -31.64
CA PHE A 441 -7.37 0.78 -30.36
C PHE A 441 -7.80 2.23 -30.25
N GLY A 442 -9.01 2.44 -29.76
CA GLY A 442 -9.56 3.75 -29.46
C GLY A 442 -9.33 4.15 -28.00
N ALA A 443 -9.74 5.37 -27.66
CA ALA A 443 -9.71 5.83 -26.28
C ALA A 443 -10.62 4.97 -25.40
N VAL A 444 -10.19 4.75 -24.15
CA VAL A 444 -11.00 4.08 -23.12
C VAL A 444 -11.53 5.14 -22.17
N ASN A 445 -12.83 5.09 -21.88
CA ASN A 445 -13.38 5.91 -20.82
C ASN A 445 -13.14 5.23 -19.47
N ALA A 446 -12.10 5.67 -18.76
CA ALA A 446 -11.75 5.12 -17.45
C ALA A 446 -12.87 5.24 -16.41
N ARG A 447 -13.85 6.15 -16.59
CA ARG A 447 -15.04 6.22 -15.74
C ARG A 447 -15.98 5.03 -15.95
N ASP A 448 -15.98 4.43 -17.13
CA ASP A 448 -16.81 3.26 -17.43
C ASP A 448 -16.24 2.03 -16.74
N LEU A 449 -14.91 1.86 -16.78
CA LEU A 449 -14.21 0.87 -15.96
C LEU A 449 -14.51 1.06 -14.48
N ARG A 450 -14.46 2.31 -14.00
CA ARG A 450 -14.80 2.62 -12.60
C ARG A 450 -16.25 2.26 -12.27
N ARG A 451 -17.20 2.59 -13.14
CA ARG A 451 -18.61 2.23 -12.94
C ARG A 451 -18.81 0.71 -12.91
N SER A 452 -18.13 -0.03 -13.78
CA SER A 452 -18.16 -1.49 -13.79
C SER A 452 -17.56 -2.08 -12.51
N TRP A 453 -16.40 -1.57 -12.08
CA TRP A 453 -15.79 -1.93 -10.81
C TRP A 453 -16.74 -1.68 -9.63
N ASP A 454 -17.27 -0.47 -9.52
CA ASP A 454 -18.19 -0.08 -8.45
C ASP A 454 -19.52 -0.88 -8.52
N ALA A 455 -19.95 -1.35 -9.69
CA ALA A 455 -21.15 -2.18 -9.84
C ALA A 455 -20.93 -3.61 -9.33
N VAL A 456 -19.77 -4.21 -9.63
CA VAL A 456 -19.39 -5.52 -9.09
C VAL A 456 -19.31 -5.46 -7.56
N HIS A 457 -18.68 -4.41 -7.02
CA HIS A 457 -18.53 -4.25 -5.57
C HIS A 457 -19.84 -3.82 -4.88
N ARG A 458 -20.72 -3.04 -5.54
CA ARG A 458 -22.09 -2.78 -5.03
C ARG A 458 -22.95 -4.03 -4.95
N ARG A 459 -22.77 -5.00 -5.85
CA ARG A 459 -23.48 -6.29 -5.74
C ARG A 459 -23.06 -7.06 -4.48
N GLN A 460 -21.79 -6.96 -4.09
CA GLN A 460 -21.30 -7.46 -2.80
C GLN A 460 -21.91 -6.68 -1.62
N HIS A 461 -21.98 -5.34 -1.70
CA HIS A 461 -22.65 -4.50 -0.70
C HIS A 461 -24.12 -4.86 -0.47
N GLU A 462 -24.87 -5.08 -1.55
CA GLU A 462 -26.31 -5.34 -1.51
C GLU A 462 -26.69 -6.68 -0.87
N THR A 463 -25.76 -7.63 -0.84
CA THR A 463 -25.94 -8.96 -0.24
C THR A 463 -25.26 -9.06 1.14
N ALA A 464 -24.33 -8.15 1.43
CA ALA A 464 -23.65 -8.06 2.72
C ALA A 464 -24.60 -7.63 3.86
N ILE A 465 -24.42 -8.26 5.01
CA ILE A 465 -25.12 -7.88 6.24
C ILE A 465 -24.40 -6.68 6.85
N GLN A 466 -25.13 -5.57 6.95
CA GLN A 466 -24.55 -4.28 7.31
C GLN A 466 -24.54 -4.00 8.81
N ASN A 467 -25.59 -4.37 9.53
CA ASN A 467 -25.76 -3.97 10.92
C ASN A 467 -25.31 -5.06 11.88
N TRP A 468 -24.47 -4.71 12.85
CA TRP A 468 -23.89 -5.65 13.80
C TRP A 468 -23.91 -5.11 15.24
N HIS A 469 -23.96 -6.01 16.20
CA HIS A 469 -23.59 -5.77 17.58
C HIS A 469 -22.27 -6.51 17.84
N LEU A 470 -21.26 -5.80 18.35
CA LEU A 470 -19.92 -6.33 18.56
C LEU A 470 -19.59 -6.41 20.05
N ILE A 471 -18.82 -7.42 20.45
CA ILE A 471 -18.25 -7.52 21.80
C ILE A 471 -16.86 -8.18 21.76
N GLY A 472 -15.96 -7.68 22.60
CA GLY A 472 -14.56 -8.08 22.67
C GLY A 472 -13.68 -6.85 22.94
N PRO A 473 -12.36 -6.94 22.79
CA PRO A 473 -11.58 -8.15 22.50
C PRO A 473 -11.32 -8.97 23.78
N PHE A 474 -11.45 -10.29 23.69
CA PHE A 474 -11.13 -11.23 24.77
C PHE A 474 -9.77 -11.86 24.53
N LYS A 475 -8.83 -11.66 25.45
CA LYS A 475 -7.49 -12.27 25.36
C LYS A 475 -7.58 -13.79 25.37
N ILE A 476 -6.74 -14.43 24.58
CA ILE A 476 -6.54 -15.88 24.59
C ILE A 476 -5.07 -16.25 24.87
N PRO A 477 -4.80 -17.49 25.30
CA PRO A 477 -3.42 -17.96 25.48
C PRO A 477 -2.65 -17.99 24.16
N GLU A 478 -1.41 -17.46 24.14
CA GLU A 478 -0.54 -17.28 22.96
C GLU A 478 -0.16 -18.57 22.20
N GLN A 479 -0.57 -19.76 22.67
CA GLN A 479 -0.19 -21.07 22.11
C GLN A 479 -1.40 -21.98 21.80
N SER A 480 -2.61 -21.42 21.68
CA SER A 480 -3.79 -22.23 21.37
C SER A 480 -3.76 -22.74 19.93
N THR A 481 -3.72 -24.07 19.75
CA THR A 481 -3.78 -24.72 18.43
C THR A 481 -5.19 -24.72 17.81
N ARG A 482 -6.23 -24.39 18.60
CA ARG A 482 -7.63 -24.25 18.17
C ARG A 482 -8.26 -23.02 18.82
N PRO A 483 -7.85 -21.80 18.42
CA PRO A 483 -8.26 -20.57 19.09
C PRO A 483 -9.77 -20.36 19.09
N LEU A 484 -10.49 -20.75 18.03
CA LEU A 484 -11.95 -20.64 17.97
C LEU A 484 -12.69 -21.50 19.01
N ARG A 485 -12.02 -22.48 19.63
CA ARG A 485 -12.59 -23.32 20.69
C ARG A 485 -12.29 -22.81 22.10
N VAL A 486 -11.52 -21.74 22.23
CA VAL A 486 -11.28 -21.09 23.53
C VAL A 486 -12.58 -20.46 24.00
N LYS A 487 -13.01 -20.83 25.21
CA LYS A 487 -14.19 -20.26 25.84
C LYS A 487 -13.86 -18.87 26.36
N THR A 488 -14.69 -17.90 25.99
CA THR A 488 -14.61 -16.53 26.51
C THR A 488 -15.62 -16.33 27.65
N PRO A 489 -15.55 -15.22 28.41
CA PRO A 489 -16.56 -14.89 29.41
C PRO A 489 -17.98 -14.80 28.85
N VAL A 490 -18.14 -14.41 27.58
CA VAL A 490 -19.44 -14.46 26.90
C VAL A 490 -19.93 -15.90 26.84
N GLU A 491 -19.06 -16.84 26.48
CA GLU A 491 -19.38 -18.28 26.42
C GLU A 491 -19.55 -18.99 27.76
N SER A 492 -19.16 -18.35 28.87
CA SER A 492 -19.30 -18.92 30.21
C SER A 492 -20.73 -18.85 30.78
N LYS A 493 -21.60 -18.03 30.16
CA LYS A 493 -23.04 -17.96 30.44
C LYS A 493 -23.82 -18.46 29.22
N ALA A 494 -25.13 -18.68 29.35
CA ALA A 494 -25.98 -18.94 28.19
C ALA A 494 -26.15 -17.66 27.34
N TRP A 495 -25.13 -17.34 26.54
CA TRP A 495 -25.07 -16.17 25.68
C TRP A 495 -25.75 -16.37 24.33
N LEU A 496 -25.91 -17.62 23.92
CA LEU A 496 -26.58 -18.06 22.71
C LEU A 496 -27.75 -18.95 23.12
N GLY A 497 -28.97 -18.45 22.92
CA GLY A 497 -30.19 -19.25 23.11
C GLY A 497 -30.26 -20.42 22.14
N GLN A 498 -31.12 -21.42 22.43
CA GLN A 498 -31.38 -22.53 21.51
C GLN A 498 -31.94 -22.05 20.16
N ASP A 499 -32.60 -20.89 20.14
CA ASP A 499 -33.09 -20.18 18.96
C ASP A 499 -32.02 -19.30 18.28
N GLY A 500 -30.81 -19.23 18.84
CA GLY A 500 -29.72 -18.37 18.37
C GLY A 500 -29.78 -16.93 18.86
N LYS A 501 -30.76 -16.56 19.69
CA LYS A 501 -30.88 -15.19 20.19
C LYS A 501 -29.77 -14.87 21.18
N VAL A 502 -29.20 -13.67 21.06
CA VAL A 502 -28.14 -13.18 21.95
C VAL A 502 -28.67 -12.11 22.90
N ALA A 503 -28.29 -12.21 24.17
CA ALA A 503 -28.64 -11.26 25.22
C ALA A 503 -27.83 -9.95 25.12
N ILE A 504 -28.06 -9.15 24.06
CA ILE A 504 -27.26 -7.96 23.74
C ILE A 504 -27.25 -6.85 24.81
N LYS A 505 -28.17 -6.90 25.79
CA LYS A 505 -28.22 -5.95 26.90
C LYS A 505 -27.31 -6.34 28.07
N GLU A 506 -26.81 -7.56 28.09
CA GLU A 506 -25.92 -8.03 29.15
C GLU A 506 -24.50 -7.48 29.02
N SER A 507 -23.80 -7.46 30.14
CA SER A 507 -22.38 -7.12 30.24
C SER A 507 -21.61 -8.28 30.85
N PHE A 508 -20.37 -8.45 30.40
CA PHE A 508 -19.52 -9.57 30.80
C PHE A 508 -18.24 -9.02 31.44
N ARG A 509 -17.83 -9.62 32.56
CA ARG A 509 -16.60 -9.23 33.24
C ARG A 509 -15.49 -10.23 32.92
N ALA A 510 -14.32 -9.72 32.54
CA ALA A 510 -13.09 -10.50 32.40
C ALA A 510 -11.96 -9.72 33.06
N ALA A 511 -11.32 -10.31 34.08
CA ALA A 511 -10.40 -9.57 34.97
C ALA A 511 -11.05 -8.27 35.49
N ASP A 512 -10.39 -7.12 35.30
CA ASP A 512 -10.85 -5.80 35.74
C ASP A 512 -11.62 -5.00 34.67
N VAL A 513 -11.98 -5.63 33.54
CA VAL A 513 -12.67 -4.98 32.43
C VAL A 513 -14.12 -5.48 32.32
N ILE A 514 -15.05 -4.55 32.08
CA ILE A 514 -16.46 -4.84 31.78
C ILE A 514 -16.69 -4.64 30.28
N PHE A 515 -17.08 -5.71 29.59
CA PHE A 515 -17.39 -5.73 28.17
C PHE A 515 -18.89 -5.62 27.94
N LYS A 516 -19.29 -4.79 26.96
CA LYS A 516 -20.68 -4.58 26.55
C LYS A 516 -20.80 -4.68 25.03
N TRP A 517 -21.97 -5.09 24.56
CA TRP A 517 -22.27 -5.07 23.14
C TRP A 517 -22.37 -3.64 22.62
N LYS A 518 -21.71 -3.36 21.49
CA LYS A 518 -21.68 -2.06 20.83
C LYS A 518 -22.25 -2.19 19.42
N LYS A 519 -23.11 -1.27 18.99
CA LYS A 519 -23.57 -1.21 17.60
C LYS A 519 -22.42 -0.83 16.67
N SER A 520 -22.34 -1.51 15.54
CA SER A 520 -21.41 -1.24 14.46
C SER A 520 -22.11 -1.44 13.11
N THR A 521 -21.56 -0.81 12.09
CA THR A 521 -21.99 -0.99 10.71
C THR A 521 -20.79 -1.41 9.88
N ALA A 522 -21.00 -2.32 8.93
CA ALA A 522 -19.99 -2.68 7.95
C ALA A 522 -19.71 -1.52 6.98
N ASP A 523 -18.55 -1.55 6.32
CA ASP A 523 -18.24 -0.61 5.24
C ASP A 523 -19.02 -0.96 3.94
N HIS A 524 -18.81 -0.20 2.87
CA HIS A 524 -19.49 -0.45 1.59
C HIS A 524 -19.12 -1.79 0.96
N ARG A 525 -18.09 -2.51 1.43
CA ARG A 525 -17.73 -3.86 1.00
C ARG A 525 -18.32 -4.95 1.90
N GLY A 526 -19.07 -4.56 2.93
CA GLY A 526 -19.58 -5.50 3.92
C GLY A 526 -18.54 -5.92 4.97
N PHE A 527 -17.41 -5.21 5.07
CA PHE A 527 -16.37 -5.48 6.07
C PHE A 527 -16.63 -4.76 7.39
N VAL A 528 -16.54 -5.51 8.48
CA VAL A 528 -16.59 -5.03 9.85
C VAL A 528 -15.16 -5.02 10.40
N ASN A 529 -14.59 -3.83 10.54
CA ASN A 529 -13.22 -3.63 11.02
C ASN A 529 -13.16 -3.67 12.56
N LEU A 530 -12.81 -4.83 13.12
CA LEU A 530 -12.72 -5.01 14.57
C LEU A 530 -11.53 -4.28 15.19
N SER A 531 -10.44 -4.05 14.45
CA SER A 531 -9.33 -3.21 14.95
C SER A 531 -9.79 -1.79 15.29
N SER A 532 -10.64 -1.19 14.45
CA SER A 532 -11.19 0.14 14.68
C SER A 532 -12.26 0.15 15.78
N GLU A 533 -13.06 -0.91 15.86
CA GLU A 533 -14.23 -0.94 16.74
C GLU A 533 -13.93 -1.44 18.16
N LEU A 534 -13.00 -2.40 18.28
CA LEU A 534 -12.64 -3.11 19.51
C LEU A 534 -11.15 -2.92 19.90
N GLY A 535 -10.34 -2.34 19.02
CA GLY A 535 -8.92 -2.07 19.25
C GLY A 535 -7.98 -3.02 18.48
N ALA A 536 -6.81 -2.51 18.12
CA ALA A 536 -5.75 -3.27 17.46
C ALA A 536 -4.94 -4.06 18.50
N VAL A 537 -5.40 -5.26 18.84
CA VAL A 537 -4.81 -6.13 19.87
C VAL A 537 -4.67 -7.53 19.29
N GLU A 538 -3.52 -8.16 19.51
CA GLU A 538 -3.16 -9.50 19.01
C GLU A 538 -3.56 -10.61 19.98
N SER A 539 -3.69 -11.85 19.50
CA SER A 539 -4.09 -13.02 20.30
C SER A 539 -5.40 -12.78 21.07
N VAL A 540 -6.45 -12.39 20.35
CA VAL A 540 -7.77 -12.08 20.92
C VAL A 540 -8.92 -12.74 20.16
N ILE A 541 -10.08 -12.79 20.81
CA ILE A 541 -11.35 -13.19 20.22
C ILE A 541 -12.36 -12.03 20.31
N GLY A 542 -13.16 -11.87 19.27
CA GLY A 542 -14.30 -10.96 19.23
C GLY A 542 -15.52 -11.63 18.62
N TYR A 543 -16.68 -11.08 18.91
CA TYR A 543 -17.96 -11.58 18.41
C TYR A 543 -18.74 -10.49 17.69
N GLY A 544 -19.43 -10.88 16.63
CA GLY A 544 -20.47 -10.11 15.97
C GLY A 544 -21.81 -10.83 16.06
N TYR A 545 -22.88 -10.09 16.33
CA TYR A 545 -24.25 -10.59 16.35
C TYR A 545 -25.16 -9.71 15.49
N THR A 546 -26.03 -10.35 14.71
CA THR A 546 -27.02 -9.67 13.88
C THR A 546 -28.26 -10.55 13.67
N THR A 547 -29.30 -9.95 13.11
CA THR A 547 -30.49 -10.67 12.66
C THR A 547 -30.73 -10.44 11.17
N TYR A 548 -31.21 -11.47 10.49
CA TYR A 548 -31.53 -11.45 9.06
C TYR A 548 -32.96 -11.94 8.84
N SER A 549 -33.79 -11.12 8.20
CA SER A 549 -35.19 -11.46 7.93
C SER A 549 -35.33 -12.15 6.57
N SER A 550 -35.89 -13.37 6.55
CA SER A 550 -36.29 -14.05 5.31
C SER A 550 -37.81 -14.07 5.18
N VAL A 551 -38.33 -13.70 4.01
CA VAL A 551 -39.80 -13.64 3.78
C VAL A 551 -40.43 -15.05 3.77
N HIS A 552 -39.71 -16.03 3.22
CA HIS A 552 -40.12 -17.43 3.16
C HIS A 552 -38.94 -18.31 3.61
N PRO A 553 -39.19 -19.54 4.11
CA PRO A 553 -38.10 -20.46 4.39
C PRO A 553 -37.43 -20.87 3.08
N ARG A 554 -36.09 -20.88 3.04
CA ARG A 554 -35.34 -21.13 1.79
C ARG A 554 -33.94 -21.66 2.03
N ASP A 555 -33.49 -22.52 1.12
CA ASP A 555 -32.08 -22.84 0.98
C ASP A 555 -31.36 -21.73 0.21
N THR A 556 -30.18 -21.36 0.67
CA THR A 556 -29.34 -20.34 0.04
C THR A 556 -27.87 -20.52 0.44
N GLN A 557 -27.02 -19.59 0.03
CA GLN A 557 -25.61 -19.57 0.40
C GLN A 557 -25.34 -18.38 1.32
N LEU A 558 -24.66 -18.65 2.43
CA LEU A 558 -23.97 -17.65 3.22
C LEU A 558 -22.53 -17.61 2.73
N ARG A 559 -22.05 -16.42 2.39
CA ARG A 559 -20.64 -16.19 2.04
C ARG A 559 -20.01 -15.37 3.15
N CYS A 560 -18.78 -15.68 3.49
CA CYS A 560 -18.08 -14.95 4.55
C CYS A 560 -16.59 -14.84 4.28
N GLY A 561 -16.00 -13.82 4.88
CA GLY A 561 -14.57 -13.57 4.89
C GLY A 561 -14.13 -13.15 6.27
N SER A 562 -12.88 -13.42 6.62
CA SER A 562 -12.30 -13.02 7.90
C SER A 562 -10.82 -12.74 7.78
N ASP A 563 -10.37 -11.77 8.58
CA ASP A 563 -8.96 -11.58 8.89
C ASP A 563 -8.67 -12.47 10.10
N ASP A 564 -7.93 -13.54 9.85
CA ASP A 564 -7.75 -14.76 10.66
C ASP A 564 -9.00 -15.64 10.82
N GLY A 565 -9.15 -16.36 11.95
CA GLY A 565 -10.05 -17.50 12.09
C GLY A 565 -11.51 -17.08 12.29
N ILE A 566 -12.45 -17.85 11.74
CA ILE A 566 -13.90 -17.56 11.80
C ILE A 566 -14.72 -18.78 12.22
N ALA A 567 -15.70 -18.58 13.10
CA ALA A 567 -16.80 -19.53 13.34
C ALA A 567 -18.16 -18.81 13.26
N ILE A 568 -19.16 -19.47 12.69
CA ILE A 568 -20.48 -18.89 12.45
C ILE A 568 -21.58 -19.82 12.98
N TRP A 569 -22.51 -19.23 13.73
CA TRP A 569 -23.74 -19.87 14.15
C TRP A 569 -24.93 -19.22 13.45
N LEU A 570 -25.87 -20.04 13.00
CA LEU A 570 -27.17 -19.65 12.47
C LEU A 570 -28.25 -20.32 13.32
N ASN A 571 -29.13 -19.53 13.94
CA ASN A 571 -30.21 -19.99 14.80
C ASN A 571 -29.73 -21.00 15.87
N GLY A 572 -28.60 -20.68 16.52
CA GLY A 572 -28.02 -21.51 17.60
C GLY A 572 -27.18 -22.69 17.12
N LYS A 573 -27.23 -23.05 15.83
CA LYS A 573 -26.45 -24.15 15.24
C LYS A 573 -25.14 -23.63 14.64
N LEU A 574 -24.01 -24.25 15.00
CA LEU A 574 -22.73 -24.01 14.34
C LEU A 574 -22.80 -24.50 12.88
N ILE A 575 -22.64 -23.59 11.93
CA ILE A 575 -22.70 -23.87 10.48
C ILE A 575 -21.34 -23.81 9.80
N HIS A 576 -20.36 -23.13 10.41
CA HIS A 576 -19.01 -22.97 9.85
C HIS A 576 -17.97 -22.78 10.96
N GLU A 577 -16.80 -23.40 10.83
CA GLU A 577 -15.62 -23.19 11.69
C GLU A 577 -14.37 -23.37 10.82
N ASN A 578 -13.53 -22.34 10.74
CA ASN A 578 -12.29 -22.35 10.00
C ASN A 578 -11.16 -21.66 10.80
N ASN A 579 -10.24 -22.44 11.35
CA ASN A 579 -9.05 -21.93 12.03
C ASN A 579 -7.96 -21.71 10.97
N VAL A 580 -7.81 -20.47 10.52
CA VAL A 580 -6.88 -20.07 9.45
C VAL A 580 -6.23 -18.74 9.80
N ASN A 581 -4.98 -18.53 9.37
CA ASN A 581 -4.36 -17.21 9.39
C ASN A 581 -4.43 -16.65 7.96
N ARG A 582 -5.11 -15.53 7.75
CA ARG A 582 -5.34 -14.94 6.42
C ARG A 582 -5.78 -13.49 6.56
N GLU A 583 -5.55 -12.68 5.54
CA GLU A 583 -6.18 -11.36 5.47
C GLU A 583 -7.65 -11.47 5.05
N PHE A 584 -8.44 -10.46 5.41
CA PHE A 584 -9.83 -10.38 4.97
C PHE A 584 -9.94 -10.22 3.45
N SER A 585 -10.73 -11.10 2.84
CA SER A 585 -11.32 -10.86 1.52
C SER A 585 -12.81 -11.25 1.57
N PRO A 586 -13.71 -10.55 0.88
CA PRO A 586 -15.10 -10.98 0.75
C PRO A 586 -15.21 -12.40 0.17
N ASP A 587 -16.26 -13.11 0.57
CA ASP A 587 -16.68 -14.39 -0.01
C ASP A 587 -15.63 -15.52 -0.02
N GLN A 588 -14.63 -15.47 0.87
CA GLN A 588 -13.58 -16.49 0.99
C GLN A 588 -14.12 -17.89 1.28
N ASP A 589 -15.13 -17.98 2.15
CA ASP A 589 -15.79 -19.22 2.51
C ASP A 589 -17.27 -19.15 2.08
N VAL A 590 -17.79 -20.24 1.50
CA VAL A 590 -19.18 -20.36 1.05
C VAL A 590 -19.84 -21.54 1.76
N VAL A 591 -20.95 -21.29 2.42
CA VAL A 591 -21.64 -22.25 3.29
C VAL A 591 -23.09 -22.37 2.83
N PRO A 592 -23.56 -23.57 2.43
CA PRO A 592 -24.97 -23.79 2.18
C PRO A 592 -25.74 -23.69 3.50
N ILE A 593 -26.80 -22.88 3.52
CA ILE A 593 -27.63 -22.64 4.70
C ILE A 593 -29.11 -22.76 4.37
N HIS A 594 -29.89 -23.08 5.41
CA HIS A 594 -31.35 -22.99 5.37
C HIS A 594 -31.80 -21.83 6.26
N LEU A 595 -32.55 -20.88 5.69
CA LEU A 595 -33.17 -19.79 6.43
C LEU A 595 -34.60 -20.16 6.79
N ASN A 596 -34.99 -19.89 8.04
CA ASN A 596 -36.38 -19.94 8.48
C ASN A 596 -37.15 -18.72 7.96
N ALA A 597 -38.47 -18.84 7.84
CA ALA A 597 -39.32 -17.66 7.64
C ALA A 597 -39.24 -16.74 8.87
N GLY A 598 -39.17 -15.43 8.65
CA GLY A 598 -39.01 -14.44 9.71
C GLY A 598 -37.55 -14.19 10.10
N GLU A 599 -37.32 -13.89 11.37
CA GLU A 599 -36.02 -13.50 11.89
C GLU A 599 -35.09 -14.72 12.04
N ASN A 600 -33.88 -14.61 11.51
CA ASN A 600 -32.80 -15.57 11.68
C ASN A 600 -31.65 -14.91 12.44
N HIS A 601 -31.11 -15.58 13.44
CA HIS A 601 -30.05 -15.06 14.31
C HIS A 601 -28.68 -15.54 13.84
N ILE A 602 -27.76 -14.62 13.61
CA ILE A 602 -26.42 -14.91 13.12
C ILE A 602 -25.39 -14.41 14.14
N VAL A 603 -24.49 -15.30 14.52
CA VAL A 603 -23.33 -14.98 15.34
C VAL A 603 -22.06 -15.33 14.59
N VAL A 604 -21.11 -14.43 14.61
CA VAL A 604 -19.75 -14.63 14.09
C VAL A 604 -18.78 -14.53 15.27
N LYS A 605 -17.85 -15.48 15.38
CA LYS A 605 -16.71 -15.45 16.30
C LYS A 605 -15.43 -15.34 15.48
N ILE A 606 -14.65 -14.30 15.74
CA ILE A 606 -13.38 -14.04 15.06
C ILE A 606 -12.25 -14.20 16.04
N HIS A 607 -11.22 -14.93 15.62
CA HIS A 607 -9.93 -15.00 16.28
C HIS A 607 -8.94 -14.10 15.53
N ASN A 608 -8.24 -13.23 16.24
CA ASN A 608 -7.11 -12.47 15.73
C ASN A 608 -5.79 -13.03 16.28
N ASN A 609 -4.86 -13.36 15.39
CA ASN A 609 -3.51 -13.78 15.71
C ASN A 609 -2.56 -12.57 15.74
N ARG A 610 -2.40 -11.85 14.63
CA ARG A 610 -1.47 -10.70 14.48
C ARG A 610 -2.04 -9.62 13.56
N ALA A 611 -1.60 -8.38 13.75
CA ALA A 611 -1.97 -7.22 12.91
C ALA A 611 -3.47 -6.84 12.95
N GLY A 612 -4.09 -6.61 11.78
CA GLY A 612 -5.48 -6.21 11.63
C GLY A 612 -6.44 -7.36 11.95
N TRP A 613 -7.71 -7.05 12.26
CA TRP A 613 -8.74 -8.08 12.34
C TRP A 613 -10.13 -7.57 12.01
N GLY A 614 -10.97 -8.46 11.46
CA GLY A 614 -12.32 -8.14 11.03
C GLY A 614 -12.99 -9.28 10.27
N PHE A 615 -14.22 -9.04 9.83
CA PHE A 615 -15.00 -10.04 9.09
C PHE A 615 -16.05 -9.40 8.18
N GLY A 616 -16.58 -10.20 7.25
CA GLY A 616 -17.74 -9.84 6.45
C GLY A 616 -18.63 -11.06 6.24
N VAL A 617 -19.94 -10.86 6.21
CA VAL A 617 -20.92 -11.91 5.92
C VAL A 617 -21.94 -11.37 4.94
N SER A 618 -22.22 -12.14 3.89
CA SER A 618 -23.27 -11.88 2.91
C SER A 618 -24.17 -13.11 2.77
N ILE A 619 -25.42 -12.87 2.35
CA ILE A 619 -26.38 -13.93 2.05
C ILE A 619 -26.91 -13.69 0.64
N ASP A 620 -26.83 -14.71 -0.21
CA ASP A 620 -27.32 -14.63 -1.58
C ASP A 620 -28.83 -14.29 -1.60
N LYS A 621 -29.19 -13.29 -2.40
CA LYS A 621 -30.60 -12.93 -2.62
C LYS A 621 -31.30 -14.04 -3.41
N PRO A 622 -32.63 -14.22 -3.26
CA PRO A 622 -33.37 -15.10 -4.14
C PRO A 622 -33.21 -14.64 -5.59
N ASN A 623 -32.98 -15.58 -6.51
CA ASN A 623 -33.16 -15.30 -7.94
C ASN A 623 -34.68 -15.22 -8.16
N PHE A 624 -35.21 -14.02 -8.36
CA PHE A 624 -36.58 -13.80 -8.79
C PHE A 624 -36.65 -13.69 -10.30
#